data_AF-A0A966UXQ5-F1
#
_entry.id   AF-A0A966UXQ5-F1
#
_cell.length_a   1.000
_cell.length_b   1.000
_cell.length_c   1.000
_cell.angle_alpha   90.00
_cell.angle_beta   90.00
_cell.angle_gamma   90.00
#
_symmetry.space_group_name_H-M   'P 1'
#
loop_
_entity.id
_entity.type
_entity.pdbx_description
1 polymer ?
#
loop_
_entity_poly.entity_id
_entity_poly.type
_entity_poly.pdbx_seq_one_letter_code
_entity_poly.pdbx_strand_id
1 'polypeptide(L)' 'PAEVETLLGDPSKAHEKLGWTPTTTLEQLVAEMVAADREEARKEAILRLKGFNVVGSMENPPTNP' A
#
# COMPACT_ATOMS: atom_id res chain seq x y z
N PRO A 1 2.93 -4.68 -22.86
CA PRO A 1 3.33 -4.72 -21.42
C PRO A 1 4.69 -5.41 -21.30
N ALA A 2 5.70 -4.72 -20.76
CA ALA A 2 6.95 -5.37 -20.38
C ALA A 2 6.76 -5.93 -18.97
N GLU A 3 6.51 -7.23 -18.87
CA GLU A 3 6.59 -7.91 -17.58
C GLU A 3 8.05 -7.89 -17.15
N VAL A 4 8.30 -7.33 -15.97
CA VAL A 4 9.63 -7.23 -15.40
C VAL A 4 9.75 -8.30 -14.33
N GLU A 5 10.62 -9.29 -14.55
CA GLU A 5 10.80 -10.40 -13.60
C GLU A 5 11.39 -9.92 -12.26
N THR A 6 12.28 -8.93 -12.27
CA THR A 6 12.90 -8.40 -11.05
C THR A 6 13.17 -6.90 -11.12
N LEU A 7 12.99 -6.23 -9.98
CA LEU A 7 13.38 -4.84 -9.76
C LEU A 7 14.20 -4.76 -8.47
N LEU A 8 15.47 -4.40 -8.61
CA LEU A 8 16.38 -4.19 -7.49
C LEU A 8 17.18 -2.90 -7.73
N GLY A 9 16.94 -1.89 -6.88
CA GLY A 9 17.59 -0.59 -6.98
C GLY A 9 18.88 -0.50 -6.16
N ASP A 10 19.85 0.27 -6.65
CA ASP A 10 21.07 0.67 -5.92
C ASP A 10 20.92 2.13 -5.42
N PRO A 11 20.80 2.36 -4.10
CA PRO A 11 20.64 3.70 -3.53
C PRO A 11 21.97 4.44 -3.26
N SER A 12 23.14 3.90 -3.66
CA SER A 12 24.45 4.45 -3.30
C SER A 12 24.60 5.94 -3.60
N LYS A 13 24.11 6.40 -4.76
CA LYS A 13 24.14 7.82 -5.15
C LYS A 13 23.35 8.73 -4.19
N ALA A 14 22.21 8.26 -3.69
CA ALA A 14 21.39 9.03 -2.73
C ALA A 14 22.06 9.04 -1.35
N HIS A 15 22.67 7.93 -0.95
CA HIS A 15 23.45 7.86 0.29
C HIS A 15 24.64 8.83 0.28
N GLU A 16 25.48 8.78 -0.75
CA GLU A 16 26.69 9.60 -0.84
C GLU A 16 26.40 11.09 -0.95
N LYS A 17 25.39 11.49 -1.73
CA LYS A 17 25.12 12.90 -2.02
C LYS A 17 24.17 13.55 -1.03
N LEU A 18 23.26 12.78 -0.44
CA LEU A 18 22.17 13.29 0.39
C LEU A 18 22.23 12.76 1.82
N GLY A 19 23.14 11.84 2.14
CA GLY A 19 23.15 11.13 3.43
C GLY A 19 21.92 10.25 3.62
N TRP A 20 21.17 9.97 2.55
CA TRP A 20 19.89 9.29 2.65
C TRP A 20 20.07 7.81 3.03
N THR A 21 19.23 7.35 3.95
CA THR A 21 19.10 5.95 4.35
C THR A 21 17.63 5.64 4.62
N PRO A 22 17.13 4.44 4.27
CA PRO A 22 15.76 4.06 4.61
C PRO A 22 15.62 3.94 6.13
N THR A 23 14.58 4.56 6.67
CA THR A 23 14.28 4.54 8.12
C THR A 23 13.27 3.46 8.50
N THR A 24 12.63 2.84 7.51
CA THR A 24 11.56 1.86 7.68
C THR A 24 11.94 0.59 6.94
N THR A 25 11.92 -0.55 7.64
CA THR A 25 12.14 -1.87 7.06
C THR A 25 10.91 -2.33 6.26
N LEU A 26 11.08 -3.35 5.42
CA LEU A 26 9.96 -3.93 4.69
C LEU A 26 8.89 -4.49 5.63
N GLU A 27 9.30 -5.16 6.69
CA GLU A 27 8.41 -5.76 7.68
C GLU A 27 7.58 -4.69 8.41
N GLN A 28 8.22 -3.57 8.78
CA GLN A 28 7.52 -2.44 9.40
C GLN A 28 6.52 -1.80 8.44
N LEU A 29 6.92 -1.59 7.18
CA LEU A 29 6.05 -1.05 6.15
C LEU A 29 4.82 -1.94 5.95
N VAL A 30 5.01 -3.26 5.82
CA VAL A 30 3.89 -4.22 5.67
C VAL A 30 2.98 -4.20 6.89
N ALA A 31 3.55 -4.15 8.10
CA ALA A 31 2.76 -4.09 9.33
C ALA A 31 1.92 -2.80 9.44
N GLU A 32 2.50 -1.65 9.05
CA GLU A 32 1.81 -0.36 9.01
C GLU A 32 0.64 -0.39 8.01
N MET A 33 0.88 -0.91 6.80
CA MET A 33 -0.14 -1.02 5.76
C MET A 33 -1.31 -1.90 6.20
N VAL A 34 -1.03 -3.09 6.73
CA VAL A 34 -2.08 -4.03 7.18
C VAL A 34 -2.88 -3.44 8.35
N ALA A 35 -2.22 -2.72 9.27
CA ALA A 35 -2.91 -2.08 10.38
C ALA A 35 -3.87 -0.98 9.90
N ALA A 36 -3.45 -0.19 8.90
CA ALA A 36 -4.28 0.85 8.30
C ALA A 36 -5.50 0.26 7.59
N ASP A 37 -5.30 -0.76 6.73
CA ASP A 37 -6.39 -1.44 6.02
C ASP A 37 -7.37 -2.11 6.99
N ARG A 38 -6.86 -2.72 8.07
CA ARG A 38 -7.71 -3.33 9.11
C ARG A 38 -8.61 -2.29 9.77
N GLU A 39 -8.09 -1.10 10.08
CA GLU A 39 -8.90 -0.05 10.68
C GLU A 39 -9.95 0.50 9.72
N GLU A 40 -9.62 0.65 8.45
CA GLU A 40 -10.59 1.09 7.45
C GLU A 40 -11.72 0.06 7.26
N ALA A 41 -11.36 -1.22 7.12
CA ALA A 41 -12.33 -2.31 7.06
C ALA A 41 -13.22 -2.37 8.31
N ARG A 42 -12.67 -2.11 9.50
CA ARG A 42 -13.44 -2.06 10.75
C ARG A 42 -14.45 -0.92 10.75
N LYS A 43 -14.09 0.27 10.26
CA LYS A 43 -15.02 1.41 10.14
C LYS A 43 -16.16 1.08 9.19
N GLU A 44 -15.84 0.54 8.01
CA GLU A 44 -16.85 0.11 7.04
C GLU A 44 -17.81 -0.93 7.63
N ALA A 45 -17.27 -1.94 8.33
CA ALA A 45 -18.08 -2.98 8.96
C ALA A 45 -19.08 -2.40 9.98
N ILE A 46 -18.66 -1.41 10.78
CA ILE A 46 -19.54 -0.73 11.74
C ILE A 46 -20.65 0.05 11.03
N LEU A 47 -20.33 0.76 9.95
CA LEU A 47 -21.33 1.52 9.19
C LEU A 47 -22.36 0.59 8.55
N ARG A 48 -21.91 -0.51 7.94
CA ARG A 48 -22.81 -1.54 7.38
C ARG A 48 -23.69 -2.17 8.45
N LEU A 49 -23.12 -2.51 9.61
CA LEU A 49 -23.88 -3.08 10.74
C LEU A 49 -24.97 -2.14 11.23
N LYS A 50 -24.73 -0.83 11.20
CA LYS A 50 -25.71 0.20 11.58
C LYS A 50 -26.74 0.51 10.48
N GLY A 51 -26.70 -0.19 9.35
CA GLY A 51 -27.65 -0.04 8.26
C GLY A 51 -27.36 1.12 7.31
N PHE A 52 -26.16 1.72 7.37
CA PHE A 52 -25.75 2.72 6.39
C PHE A 52 -25.30 2.06 5.09
N ASN A 53 -25.64 2.69 3.97
CA ASN A 53 -25.09 2.30 2.67
C ASN A 53 -23.61 2.75 2.61
N VAL A 54 -22.69 1.81 2.40
CA VAL A 54 -21.24 2.07 2.33
C VAL A 54 -20.76 1.78 0.93
N VAL A 55 -20.21 2.79 0.25
CA VAL A 55 -19.50 2.63 -1.02
C VAL A 55 -18.02 2.47 -0.68
N GLY A 56 -17.56 1.22 -0.63
CA GLY A 56 -16.15 0.91 -0.38
C GLY A 56 -15.26 1.19 -1.59
N SER A 57 -13.95 1.31 -1.35
CA SER A 57 -12.96 1.39 -2.42
C SER A 57 -12.97 0.10 -3.24
N MET A 58 -13.14 0.22 -4.56
CA MET A 58 -12.99 -0.87 -5.52
C MET A 58 -11.81 -0.54 -6.42
N GLU A 59 -10.99 -1.53 -6.73
CA GLU A 59 -10.02 -1.38 -7.81
C GLU A 59 -10.77 -1.15 -9.11
N ASN A 60 -10.19 -0.33 -10.01
CA ASN A 60 -10.75 -0.18 -11.34
C ASN A 60 -10.76 -1.57 -12.00
N PRO A 61 -11.90 -2.02 -12.56
CA PRO A 61 -11.91 -3.25 -13.31
C PRO A 61 -10.87 -3.15 -14.42
N PRO A 62 -10.11 -4.23 -14.71
CA PRO A 62 -9.13 -4.20 -15.76
C PRO A 62 -9.83 -3.78 -17.06
N THR A 63 -9.52 -2.59 -17.55
CA THR A 63 -9.90 -2.14 -18.89
C THR A 63 -9.02 -2.89 -19.88
N ASN A 64 -9.30 -4.17 -20.07
CA ASN A 64 -8.67 -4.92 -21.14
C ASN A 64 -9.42 -4.61 -22.45
N PRO A 65 -8.71 -4.29 -23.55
CA PRO A 65 -9.28 -4.38 -24.90
C PRO A 65 -9.60 -5.83 -25.29
#